data_AF-A0AAW9IZ20-F1
#
_entry.id   AF-A0AAW9IZ20-F1
#
_cell.length_a   1.000
_cell.length_b   1.000
_cell.length_c   1.000
_cell.angle_alpha   90.00
_cell.angle_beta   90.00
_cell.angle_gamma   90.00
#
_symmetry.space_group_name_H-M   'P 1'
#
loop_
_entity.id
_entity.type
_entity.pdbx_description
1 polymer ?
#
loop_
_entity_poly.entity_id
_entity_poly.type
_entity_poly.pdbx_seq_one_letter_code
_entity_poly.pdbx_strand_id
1 'polypeptide(L)'
;NATVPVIETGVGNCHIYVDEDCDFDMAKNIIINAKTSRPAVCNAAEKMIINENVAEEFLPIIVNALREKDVEIRGDEKVKYLIEGIKKANEEDWSKEYLDYIISAKIVKNVDEAINHINKYGSGHS
;
A
#
# COMPACT_ATOMS: atom_id res chain seq x y z
N ASN A 1 -4.98 -9.57 -40.45
CA ASN A 1 -4.72 -9.78 -39.01
C ASN A 1 -3.21 -9.79 -38.79
N ALA A 2 -2.64 -8.66 -38.37
CA ALA A 2 -1.22 -8.58 -38.02
C ALA A 2 -1.07 -8.88 -36.52
N THR A 3 -0.33 -9.93 -36.17
CA THR A 3 0.07 -10.27 -34.79
C THR A 3 1.41 -9.62 -34.51
N VAL A 4 1.39 -8.34 -34.14
CA VAL A 4 2.59 -7.62 -33.71
C VAL A 4 2.78 -7.90 -32.21
N PRO A 5 3.94 -8.44 -31.77
CA PRO A 5 4.22 -8.62 -30.35
C PRO A 5 4.36 -7.26 -29.66
N VAL A 6 3.63 -7.08 -28.56
CA VAL A 6 3.62 -5.87 -27.73
C VAL A 6 4.36 -6.17 -26.43
N ILE A 7 5.20 -5.24 -25.98
CA ILE A 7 5.75 -5.25 -24.62
C ILE A 7 4.80 -4.43 -23.77
N GLU A 8 3.93 -5.10 -23.01
CA GLU A 8 3.03 -4.46 -22.05
C GLU A 8 3.80 -4.25 -20.74
N THR A 9 4.14 -3.00 -20.43
CA THR A 9 4.57 -2.61 -19.09
C THR A 9 3.30 -2.44 -18.26
N GLY A 10 2.85 -3.54 -17.66
CA GLY A 10 1.55 -3.67 -17.01
C GLY A 10 1.31 -2.72 -15.83
N VAL A 11 0.04 -2.65 -15.45
CA VAL A 11 -0.53 -1.99 -14.26
C VAL A 11 0.40 -2.07 -13.05
N GLY A 12 0.60 -0.95 -12.35
CA GLY A 12 1.56 -0.78 -11.27
C GLY A 12 1.03 -0.91 -9.85
N ASN A 13 0.39 -2.04 -9.53
CA ASN A 13 -0.12 -2.26 -8.17
C ASN A 13 0.99 -2.67 -7.20
N CYS A 14 1.84 -1.70 -6.84
CA CYS A 14 3.02 -1.91 -5.99
C CYS A 14 2.63 -2.01 -4.51
N HIS A 15 3.25 -2.94 -3.79
CA HIS A 15 2.99 -3.20 -2.37
C HIS A 15 4.25 -2.92 -1.53
N ILE A 16 4.08 -2.25 -0.40
CA ILE A 16 5.13 -2.10 0.62
C ILE A 16 4.73 -2.93 1.84
N TYR A 17 5.60 -3.83 2.27
CA TYR A 17 5.44 -4.57 3.52
C TYR A 17 6.31 -3.97 4.62
N VAL A 18 5.69 -3.71 5.77
CA VAL A 18 6.33 -3.20 6.99
C VAL A 18 6.36 -4.33 8.00
N ASP A 19 7.55 -4.86 8.25
CA ASP A 19 7.79 -5.98 9.16
C ASP A 19 8.01 -5.53 10.61
N GLU A 20 7.99 -6.48 11.54
CA GLU A 20 8.11 -6.22 12.97
C GLU A 20 9.46 -5.63 13.40
N ASP A 21 10.54 -5.98 12.71
CA ASP A 21 11.90 -5.48 12.99
C ASP A 21 12.23 -4.17 12.26
N CYS A 22 11.23 -3.48 11.68
CA CYS A 22 11.49 -2.29 10.88
C CYS A 22 11.81 -1.03 11.72
N ASP A 23 12.69 -0.18 11.18
CA ASP A 23 12.86 1.18 11.67
C ASP A 23 11.68 2.05 11.17
N PHE A 24 10.90 2.60 12.10
CA PHE A 24 9.69 3.36 11.78
C PHE A 24 9.96 4.64 11.01
N ASP A 25 11.06 5.34 11.29
CA ASP A 25 11.39 6.56 10.56
C ASP A 25 11.82 6.26 9.12
N MET A 26 12.61 5.20 8.94
CA MET A 26 12.97 4.70 7.62
C MET A 26 11.75 4.22 6.84
N ALA A 27 10.90 3.39 7.44
CA ALA A 27 9.68 2.89 6.81
C ALA A 27 8.74 4.03 6.39
N LYS A 28 8.55 5.02 7.28
CA LYS A 28 7.76 6.22 6.98
C LYS A 28 8.32 6.99 5.78
N ASN A 29 9.62 7.26 5.77
CA ASN A 29 10.26 8.00 4.68
C ASN A 29 10.15 7.25 3.34
N ILE A 30 10.30 5.92 3.35
CA ILE A 30 10.14 5.08 2.15
C ILE A 30 8.71 5.14 1.63
N ILE A 31 7.70 4.95 2.49
CA ILE A 31 6.29 4.94 2.06
C ILE A 31 5.89 6.32 1.52
N ILE A 32 6.28 7.40 2.19
CA ILE A 32 5.99 8.76 1.72
C ILE A 32 6.67 8.99 0.38
N ASN A 33 7.94 8.63 0.23
CA ASN A 33 8.64 8.80 -1.03
C ASN A 33 7.99 7.98 -2.15
N ALA A 34 7.64 6.73 -1.88
CA ALA A 34 7.03 5.84 -2.85
C ALA A 34 5.63 6.32 -3.28
N LYS A 35 4.86 6.97 -2.40
CA LYS A 35 3.52 7.49 -2.75
C LYS A 35 3.55 8.90 -3.35
N THR A 36 4.37 9.79 -2.80
CA THR A 36 4.28 11.24 -3.08
C THR A 36 5.33 11.76 -4.06
N SER A 37 6.37 10.99 -4.38
CA SER A 37 7.42 11.45 -5.32
C SER A 37 6.86 11.67 -6.73
N ARG A 38 6.13 10.68 -7.25
CA ARG A 38 5.38 10.75 -8.51
C ARG A 38 4.17 9.80 -8.42
N PRO A 39 2.98 10.25 -8.02
CA PRO A 39 1.82 9.38 -7.87
C PRO A 39 1.25 8.86 -9.21
N ALA A 40 1.56 9.53 -10.32
CA ALA A 40 1.05 9.22 -11.66
C ALA A 40 1.89 8.22 -12.46
N VAL A 41 2.90 7.60 -11.85
CA VAL A 41 3.74 6.57 -12.48
C VAL A 41 3.46 5.21 -11.85
N CYS A 42 3.57 4.16 -12.66
CA CYS A 42 3.25 2.77 -12.31
C CYS A 42 4.14 2.14 -11.22
N ASN A 43 5.09 2.88 -10.64
CA ASN A 43 5.89 2.42 -9.51
C ASN A 43 5.52 3.11 -8.19
N ALA A 44 4.45 3.91 -8.19
CA ALA A 44 3.93 4.50 -6.98
C ALA A 44 3.40 3.41 -6.05
N ALA A 45 3.64 3.52 -4.74
CA ALA A 45 3.10 2.57 -3.78
C ALA A 45 1.59 2.72 -3.69
N GLU A 46 0.84 1.67 -4.06
CA GLU A 46 -0.62 1.67 -4.01
C GLU A 46 -1.16 0.95 -2.77
N LYS A 47 -0.36 0.03 -2.22
CA LYS A 47 -0.73 -0.80 -1.08
C LYS A 47 0.35 -0.81 -0.01
N MET A 48 -0.09 -0.65 1.23
CA MET A 48 0.70 -0.73 2.44
C MET A 48 0.22 -1.93 3.25
N ILE A 49 1.09 -2.90 3.46
CA ILE A 49 0.85 -4.08 4.29
C ILE A 49 1.68 -3.91 5.56
N ILE A 50 1.05 -4.00 6.72
CA ILE A 50 1.70 -3.79 8.02
C ILE A 50 1.54 -5.04 8.87
N ASN A 51 2.65 -5.50 9.46
CA ASN A 51 2.63 -6.57 10.43
C ASN A 51 1.85 -6.14 11.69
N GLU A 52 0.94 -6.99 12.18
CA GLU A 52 0.08 -6.69 13.33
C GLU A 52 0.87 -6.36 14.61
N ASN A 53 2.07 -6.91 14.77
CA ASN A 53 2.93 -6.66 15.93
C ASN A 53 3.40 -5.20 16.05
N VAL A 54 3.49 -4.48 14.93
CA VAL A 54 3.91 -3.05 14.89
C VAL A 54 2.79 -2.12 14.45
N ALA A 55 1.61 -2.66 14.12
CA ALA A 55 0.51 -1.88 13.57
C ALA A 55 0.02 -0.80 14.54
N GLU A 56 -0.07 -1.08 15.84
CA GLU A 56 -0.57 -0.10 16.80
C GLU A 56 0.36 1.12 16.95
N GLU A 57 1.67 0.90 16.82
CA GLU A 57 2.68 1.96 16.98
C GLU A 57 2.95 2.70 15.67
N PHE A 58 3.07 1.96 14.57
CA PHE A 58 3.47 2.52 13.27
C PHE A 58 2.31 3.19 12.53
N LEU A 59 1.09 2.64 12.62
CA LEU A 59 -0.06 3.11 11.85
C LEU A 59 -0.43 4.58 12.14
N PRO A 60 -0.45 5.07 13.40
CA PRO A 60 -0.65 6.49 13.68
C PRO A 60 0.42 7.39 13.05
N ILE A 61 1.69 6.95 13.07
CA ILE A 61 2.83 7.71 12.54
C ILE A 61 2.67 7.89 11.03
N ILE A 62 2.46 6.80 10.29
CA ILE A 62 2.37 6.85 8.84
C ILE A 62 1.08 7.53 8.36
N VAL A 63 -0.06 7.31 9.04
CA VAL A 63 -1.33 7.96 8.67
C VAL A 63 -1.22 9.46 8.80
N ASN A 64 -0.66 9.98 9.89
CA ASN A 64 -0.51 11.42 10.07
C ASN A 64 0.38 12.02 8.99
N ALA A 65 1.52 11.39 8.70
CA ALA A 65 2.44 11.88 7.68
C ALA A 65 1.85 11.82 6.25
N LEU A 66 1.01 10.83 5.96
CA LEU A 66 0.27 10.74 4.69
C LEU A 66 -0.84 11.79 4.59
N ARG A 67 -1.58 12.04 5.69
CA ARG A 67 -2.61 13.10 5.75
C ARG A 67 -2.03 14.50 5.57
N GLU A 68 -0.84 14.76 6.11
CA GLU A 68 -0.10 16.03 5.88
C GLU A 68 0.28 16.25 4.41
N LYS A 69 0.22 15.20 3.58
CA LYS A 69 0.48 15.23 2.14
C LYS A 69 -0.81 15.09 1.32
N ASP A 70 -1.97 15.28 1.95
CA ASP A 70 -3.30 15.15 1.34
C ASP A 70 -3.57 13.76 0.73
N VAL A 71 -2.93 12.70 1.26
CA VAL A 71 -3.17 11.32 0.82
C VAL A 71 -4.40 10.73 1.53
N GLU A 72 -5.36 10.28 0.74
CA GLU A 72 -6.49 9.48 1.20
C GLU A 72 -6.03 8.06 1.54
N ILE A 73 -6.42 7.57 2.72
CA ILE A 73 -6.05 6.24 3.19
C ILE A 73 -7.32 5.39 3.31
N ARG A 74 -7.28 4.19 2.73
CA ARG A 74 -8.35 3.19 2.82
C ARG A 74 -7.85 1.97 3.55
N GLY A 75 -8.47 1.63 4.66
CA GLY A 75 -8.01 0.56 5.55
C GLY A 75 -8.94 -0.64 5.58
N ASP A 76 -8.40 -1.81 5.87
CA ASP A 76 -9.23 -2.93 6.32
C ASP A 76 -9.86 -2.65 7.70
N GLU A 77 -10.65 -3.59 8.21
CA GLU A 77 -11.38 -3.41 9.47
C GLU A 77 -10.44 -3.22 10.66
N LYS A 78 -9.27 -3.86 10.66
CA LYS A 78 -8.25 -3.69 11.70
C LYS A 78 -7.67 -2.27 11.65
N VAL A 79 -7.32 -1.78 10.47
CA VAL A 79 -6.80 -0.40 10.29
C VAL A 79 -7.84 0.64 10.74
N LYS A 80 -9.10 0.45 10.36
CA LYS A 80 -10.19 1.35 10.75
C LYS A 80 -10.47 1.31 12.27
N TYR A 81 -10.26 0.17 12.92
CA TYR A 81 -10.39 0.05 14.37
C TYR A 81 -9.29 0.82 15.10
N LEU A 82 -8.06 0.78 14.60
CA LEU A 82 -6.92 1.47 15.22
C LEU A 82 -6.89 2.97 14.95
N ILE A 83 -7.41 3.42 13.79
CA ILE A 83 -7.34 4.81 13.37
C ILE A 83 -8.72 5.32 12.94
N GLU A 84 -9.19 6.33 13.66
CA GLU A 84 -10.43 7.01 13.31
C GLU A 84 -10.30 7.83 12.00
N GLY A 85 -11.39 7.90 11.24
CA GLY A 85 -11.46 8.65 9.99
C GLY A 85 -10.81 7.97 8.79
N ILE A 86 -10.51 6.67 8.87
CA ILE A 86 -10.08 5.87 7.72
C ILE A 86 -11.29 5.32 6.95
N LYS A 87 -11.27 5.45 5.62
CA LYS A 87 -12.29 4.84 4.74
C LYS A 87 -12.09 3.33 4.72
N LYS A 88 -13.18 2.56 4.68
CA LYS A 88 -13.08 1.10 4.55
C LYS A 88 -12.61 0.75 3.14
N ALA A 89 -11.56 -0.06 3.03
CA ALA A 89 -11.12 -0.67 1.79
C ALA A 89 -12.06 -1.83 1.42
N ASN A 90 -12.51 -1.85 0.17
CA ASN A 90 -13.33 -2.92 -0.40
C ASN A 90 -12.44 -3.93 -1.15
N GLU A 91 -13.00 -5.04 -1.63
CA GLU A 91 -12.20 -6.04 -2.34
C GLU A 91 -11.56 -5.48 -3.62
N GLU A 92 -12.27 -4.59 -4.32
CA GLU A 92 -11.76 -3.90 -5.52
C GLU A 92 -10.56 -3.00 -5.21
N ASP A 93 -10.48 -2.43 -4.01
CA ASP A 93 -9.37 -1.56 -3.62
C ASP A 93 -8.04 -2.32 -3.60
N TRP A 94 -8.04 -3.62 -3.32
CA TRP A 94 -6.80 -4.43 -3.31
C TRP A 94 -6.22 -4.66 -4.70
N SER A 95 -7.06 -4.82 -5.72
CA SER A 95 -6.62 -5.02 -7.11
C SER A 95 -6.42 -3.70 -7.89
N LYS A 96 -6.89 -2.58 -7.35
CA LYS A 96 -6.93 -1.30 -8.05
C LYS A 96 -5.59 -0.56 -7.99
N GLU A 97 -5.14 -0.06 -9.14
CA GLU A 97 -4.14 1.00 -9.25
C GLU A 97 -4.88 2.34 -9.19
N TYR A 98 -4.47 3.24 -8.28
CA TYR A 98 -5.18 4.50 -8.07
C TYR A 98 -4.63 5.61 -8.96
N LEU A 99 -3.31 5.65 -9.20
CA LEU A 99 -2.62 6.74 -9.92
C LEU A 99 -2.93 8.15 -9.36
N ASP A 100 -3.33 8.19 -8.09
CA ASP A 100 -3.79 9.38 -7.38
C ASP A 100 -3.22 9.34 -5.95
N TYR A 101 -3.43 10.38 -5.15
CA TYR A 101 -3.08 10.44 -3.73
C TYR A 101 -4.02 9.57 -2.89
N ILE A 102 -4.13 8.28 -3.22
CA ILE A 102 -4.92 7.28 -2.50
C ILE A 102 -4.02 6.07 -2.23
N ILE A 103 -4.01 5.56 -1.00
CA ILE A 103 -3.29 4.33 -0.64
C ILE A 103 -4.18 3.42 0.20
N SER A 104 -4.13 2.11 -0.07
CA SER A 104 -4.84 1.13 0.74
C SER A 104 -3.92 0.46 1.75
N ALA A 105 -4.38 0.28 2.98
CA ALA A 105 -3.65 -0.22 4.13
C ALA A 105 -4.28 -1.51 4.66
N LYS A 106 -3.47 -2.56 4.82
CA LYS A 106 -3.89 -3.86 5.36
C LYS A 106 -3.01 -4.25 6.53
N ILE A 107 -3.62 -4.79 7.59
CA ILE A 107 -2.87 -5.43 8.68
C ILE A 107 -2.87 -6.94 8.47
N VAL A 108 -1.69 -7.54 8.52
CA VAL A 108 -1.46 -8.98 8.35
C VAL A 108 -0.77 -9.56 9.57
N LYS A 109 -0.95 -10.86 9.80
CA LYS A 109 -0.40 -11.55 10.96
C LYS A 109 1.10 -11.81 10.84
N ASN A 110 1.58 -12.06 9.63
CA ASN A 110 2.96 -12.45 9.36
C ASN A 110 3.32 -12.25 7.89
N VAL A 111 4.59 -12.51 7.57
CA VAL A 111 5.14 -12.42 6.21
C VAL A 111 4.45 -13.36 5.23
N ASP A 112 4.02 -14.56 5.64
CA ASP A 112 3.31 -15.50 4.75
C ASP A 112 1.96 -14.93 4.29
N GLU A 113 1.21 -14.28 5.19
CA GLU A 113 -0.02 -13.59 4.82
C GLU A 113 0.25 -12.39 3.91
N ALA A 114 1.34 -11.64 4.16
CA ALA A 114 1.78 -10.56 3.26
C ALA A 114 2.07 -11.10 1.85
N ILE A 115 2.86 -12.17 1.74
CA ILE A 115 3.20 -12.82 0.47
C ILE A 115 1.94 -13.30 -0.25
N ASN A 116 1.02 -13.95 0.47
CA ASN A 116 -0.25 -14.41 -0.11
C ASN A 116 -1.11 -13.24 -0.63
N HIS A 117 -1.15 -12.12 0.09
CA HIS A 117 -1.85 -10.93 -0.37
C HIS A 117 -1.22 -10.35 -1.63
N ILE A 118 0.11 -10.18 -1.63
CA ILE A 118 0.85 -9.65 -2.77
C ILE A 118 0.71 -10.57 -3.99
N ASN A 119 0.79 -11.89 -3.83
CA ASN A 119 0.60 -12.83 -4.94
C ASN A 119 -0.83 -12.84 -5.49
N LYS A 120 -1.83 -12.56 -4.63
CA LYS A 120 -3.24 -12.54 -5.05
C LYS A 120 -3.60 -11.25 -5.80
N TYR A 121 -3.08 -10.10 -5.36
CA TYR A 121 -3.52 -8.78 -5.82
C TYR A 121 -2.46 -7.98 -6.57
N GLY A 122 -1.18 -8.33 -6.42
CA GLY A 122 -0.07 -7.73 -7.16
C GLY A 122 -0.11 -8.07 -8.64
N SER A 123 0.36 -7.13 -9.46
CA SER A 123 0.47 -7.30 -10.91
C SER A 123 1.82 -7.89 -11.36
N GLY A 124 2.69 -8.25 -10.40
CA GLY A 124 4.05 -8.69 -10.68
C GLY A 124 5.00 -7.57 -11.12
N HIS A 125 4.64 -6.30 -10.91
CA HIS A 125 5.47 -5.16 -11.30
C HIS A 125 6.60 -4.89 -10.30
N SER A 126 6.30 -4.73 -9.01
CA SER A 126 7.25 -4.53 -7.91
C SER A 126 6.60 -4.84 -6.56
#